data_AF-A0A9J7KKY6-F1
#
_entry.id   AF-A0A9J7KKY6-F1
#
_cell.length_a   1.000
_cell.length_b   1.000
_cell.length_c   1.000
_cell.angle_alpha   90.00
_cell.angle_beta   90.00
_cell.angle_gamma   90.00
#
_symmetry.space_group_name_H-M   'P 1'
#
loop_
_entity.id
_entity.type
_entity.pdbx_description
1 polymer ?
#
loop_
_entity_poly.entity_id
_entity_poly.type
_entity_poly.pdbx_seq_one_letter_code
_entity_poly.pdbx_strand_id
1 'polypeptide(L)'
;MSPSRVSGESNGYRLHISGYSGTAGDSMTGLSSNNGQRFSTVDRDNDAYRGVHCSQQLGEAGWWFEACGLSYLNGRYLGNCGYSCLYLQGVVWYPWRNGRYSLKSVSMKIRPAANPQVTPEAPQVTPEVTPVVTTTTAPPTEVDCSALHASGQTTSGVYTLTSGVQAYCDMETAGGGWTVIQRRQDGSVPFNRTWEEYKLGFGNLSGEYWLGNDNIHLLTSQTDYTLRVDLVDYSGFDLYNTAYEEYSSFRVSSESDQYRLHISGYSGTAGNSMRTNDGWWFSTLDRDNDIDRLHCSQWHGQAGWWFRGYKCTDSNLNGRYLGDCVGYWCQVLEGMFWYTWRHRIRSLKASSMKIRPN
;
A
#
# COMPACT_ATOMS: atom_id res chain seq x y z
N MET A 1 -19.56 15.98 -19.90
CA MET A 1 -19.05 16.37 -18.56
C MET A 1 -17.97 17.41 -18.76
N SER A 2 -17.98 18.51 -18.01
CA SER A 2 -16.91 19.50 -18.07
C SER A 2 -15.64 18.93 -17.45
N PRO A 3 -14.46 19.12 -18.06
CA PRO A 3 -13.21 18.58 -17.51
C PRO A 3 -12.89 19.21 -16.16
N SER A 4 -12.43 18.39 -15.22
CA SER A 4 -11.90 18.87 -13.95
C SER A 4 -10.65 19.71 -14.20
N ARG A 5 -10.64 20.96 -13.73
CA ARG A 5 -9.56 21.92 -13.97
C ARG A 5 -9.50 22.99 -12.87
N VAL A 6 -8.34 23.63 -12.79
CA VAL A 6 -8.14 24.88 -12.05
C VAL A 6 -8.00 26.00 -13.08
N SER A 7 -8.73 27.10 -12.88
CA SER A 7 -8.66 28.26 -13.79
C SER A 7 -7.33 29.00 -13.65
N GLY A 8 -7.01 29.90 -14.58
CA GLY A 8 -5.87 30.79 -14.42
C GLY A 8 -6.06 31.81 -13.30
N GLU A 9 -4.97 32.51 -12.98
CA GLU A 9 -4.90 33.54 -11.93
C GLU A 9 -5.94 34.66 -12.09
N SER A 10 -6.25 35.07 -13.33
CA SER A 10 -7.25 36.10 -13.62
C SER A 10 -8.66 35.74 -13.14
N ASN A 11 -8.94 34.46 -12.90
CA ASN A 11 -10.17 33.95 -12.31
C ASN A 11 -9.95 33.42 -10.87
N GLY A 12 -8.86 33.83 -10.21
CA GLY A 12 -8.52 33.46 -8.84
C GLY A 12 -8.30 31.96 -8.65
N TYR A 13 -7.70 31.29 -9.63
CA TYR A 13 -7.46 29.84 -9.60
C TYR A 13 -8.73 29.03 -9.30
N ARG A 14 -9.88 29.42 -9.86
CA ARG A 14 -11.16 28.80 -9.56
C ARG A 14 -11.19 27.30 -9.83
N LEU A 15 -11.67 26.52 -8.86
CA LEU A 15 -11.83 25.06 -8.96
C LEU A 15 -13.05 24.69 -9.81
N HIS A 16 -12.86 23.76 -10.73
CA HIS A 16 -13.93 23.11 -11.49
C HIS A 16 -13.72 21.60 -11.38
N ILE A 17 -14.64 20.91 -10.73
CA ILE A 17 -14.60 19.45 -10.54
C ILE A 17 -16.01 18.89 -10.65
N SER A 18 -16.13 17.64 -11.08
CA SER A 18 -17.41 16.92 -11.15
C SER A 18 -17.17 15.42 -11.18
N GLY A 19 -18.24 14.62 -11.14
CA GLY A 19 -18.15 13.17 -11.31
C GLY A 19 -17.54 12.45 -10.12
N TYR A 20 -17.91 12.85 -8.90
CA TYR A 20 -17.47 12.17 -7.69
C TYR A 20 -17.80 10.67 -7.73
N SER A 21 -16.81 9.84 -7.42
CA SER A 21 -16.95 8.41 -7.16
C SER A 21 -15.97 8.02 -6.06
N GLY A 22 -16.39 7.24 -5.08
CA GLY A 22 -15.53 6.78 -4.01
C GLY A 22 -16.30 6.52 -2.72
N THR A 23 -15.56 6.14 -1.67
CA THR A 23 -16.13 5.72 -0.38
C THR A 23 -15.85 6.71 0.75
N ALA A 24 -15.07 7.78 0.51
CA ALA A 24 -14.73 8.78 1.52
C ALA A 24 -15.85 9.80 1.79
N GLY A 25 -17.00 9.68 1.11
CA GLY A 25 -18.03 10.72 1.04
C GLY A 25 -17.59 11.92 0.19
N ASP A 26 -18.55 12.58 -0.45
CA ASP A 26 -18.29 13.73 -1.32
C ASP A 26 -18.24 15.03 -0.52
N SER A 27 -17.03 15.50 -0.20
CA SER A 27 -16.87 16.77 0.50
C SER A 27 -16.61 17.97 -0.41
N MET A 28 -16.39 17.77 -1.70
CA MET A 28 -15.90 18.81 -2.59
C MET A 28 -16.99 19.31 -3.55
N THR A 29 -17.97 18.46 -3.89
CA THR A 29 -19.15 18.82 -4.69
C THR A 29 -20.48 18.64 -3.94
N GLY A 30 -20.46 18.18 -2.68
CA GLY A 30 -21.62 17.98 -1.82
C GLY A 30 -22.08 19.25 -1.07
N LEU A 31 -22.46 19.09 0.21
CA LEU A 31 -22.86 20.21 1.08
C LEU A 31 -21.66 21.15 1.36
N SER A 32 -21.84 22.46 1.21
CA SER A 32 -20.76 23.47 1.26
C SER A 32 -19.64 23.20 0.26
N SER A 33 -20.03 23.09 -1.02
CA SER A 33 -19.20 22.73 -2.16
C SER A 33 -18.00 23.67 -2.36
N ASN A 34 -16.79 23.11 -2.36
CA ASN A 34 -15.58 23.79 -2.80
C ASN A 34 -15.54 24.01 -4.33
N ASN A 35 -16.32 23.23 -5.09
CA ASN A 35 -16.42 23.39 -6.54
C ASN A 35 -16.99 24.75 -6.91
N GLY A 36 -16.36 25.42 -7.87
CA GLY A 36 -16.68 26.77 -8.28
C GLY A 36 -16.04 27.84 -7.41
N GLN A 37 -15.37 27.54 -6.30
CA GLN A 37 -14.75 28.55 -5.44
C GLN A 37 -13.40 29.02 -5.97
N ARG A 38 -13.01 30.24 -5.61
CA ARG A 38 -11.66 30.79 -5.86
C ARG A 38 -10.70 30.31 -4.77
N PHE A 39 -9.42 30.23 -5.08
CA PHE A 39 -8.42 29.80 -4.11
C PHE A 39 -8.07 30.97 -3.19
N SER A 40 -8.24 30.80 -1.88
CA SER A 40 -7.81 31.77 -0.86
C SER A 40 -6.50 31.32 -0.23
N THR A 41 -5.71 32.27 0.24
CA THR A 41 -4.48 32.07 1.01
C THR A 41 -4.53 32.95 2.26
N VAL A 42 -3.59 32.80 3.20
CA VAL A 42 -3.62 33.57 4.48
C VAL A 42 -3.49 35.10 4.29
N ASP A 43 -2.94 35.52 3.16
CA ASP A 43 -2.71 36.90 2.75
C ASP A 43 -3.75 37.41 1.74
N ARG A 44 -4.64 36.55 1.24
CA ARG A 44 -5.63 36.91 0.23
C ARG A 44 -6.96 36.19 0.43
N ASP A 45 -7.96 36.97 0.82
CA ASP A 45 -9.33 36.52 1.00
C ASP A 45 -10.09 36.47 -0.32
N ASN A 46 -10.26 35.25 -0.86
CA ASN A 46 -11.11 34.98 -2.02
C ASN A 46 -12.26 34.02 -1.65
N ASP A 47 -12.53 33.81 -0.36
CA ASP A 47 -13.55 32.86 0.06
C ASP A 47 -14.97 33.46 -0.10
N ALA A 48 -16.01 32.63 0.05
CA ALA A 48 -17.39 33.09 -0.12
C ALA A 48 -17.98 33.69 1.16
N TYR A 49 -17.25 33.67 2.27
CA TYR A 49 -17.77 34.05 3.58
C TYR A 49 -17.42 35.49 3.94
N ARG A 50 -18.43 36.37 3.98
CA ARG A 50 -18.21 37.81 4.24
C ARG A 50 -17.79 38.16 5.67
N GLY A 51 -17.82 37.20 6.60
CA GLY A 51 -17.64 37.47 8.03
C GLY A 51 -16.28 37.07 8.60
N VAL A 52 -15.50 36.26 7.89
CA VAL A 52 -14.24 35.70 8.41
C VAL A 52 -13.35 35.32 7.25
N HIS A 53 -12.04 35.51 7.43
CA HIS A 53 -11.05 35.06 6.47
C HIS A 53 -10.71 33.59 6.78
N CYS A 54 -11.34 32.66 6.05
CA CYS A 54 -11.33 31.23 6.39
C CYS A 54 -9.92 30.64 6.40
N SER A 55 -9.06 31.08 5.47
CA SER A 55 -7.66 30.62 5.42
C SER A 55 -6.88 31.01 6.66
N GLN A 56 -7.15 32.15 7.30
CA GLN A 56 -6.48 32.58 8.54
C GLN A 56 -6.99 31.80 9.75
N GLN A 57 -8.30 31.55 9.82
CA GLN A 57 -8.91 30.91 10.99
C GLN A 57 -8.79 29.38 10.99
N LEU A 58 -8.86 28.77 9.81
CA LEU A 58 -8.88 27.31 9.64
C LEU A 58 -7.50 26.79 9.27
N GLY A 59 -6.62 26.78 10.26
CA GLY A 59 -5.32 26.13 10.16
C GLY A 59 -4.33 26.86 9.25
N GLU A 60 -4.51 28.15 8.96
CA GLU A 60 -3.54 28.97 8.22
C GLU A 60 -3.11 28.36 6.87
N ALA A 61 -4.09 27.97 6.06
CA ALA A 61 -3.86 27.20 4.84
C ALA A 61 -4.57 27.74 3.62
N GLY A 62 -3.99 27.49 2.44
CA GLY A 62 -4.61 27.85 1.17
C GLY A 62 -5.61 26.80 0.69
N TRP A 63 -6.84 27.21 0.36
CA TRP A 63 -7.89 26.30 -0.13
C TRP A 63 -8.97 27.02 -0.93
N TRP A 64 -9.79 26.25 -1.65
CA TRP A 64 -11.02 26.71 -2.30
C TRP A 64 -12.16 26.82 -1.30
N PHE A 65 -12.07 27.78 -0.38
CA PHE A 65 -13.07 27.92 0.68
C PHE A 65 -14.41 28.45 0.12
N GLU A 66 -15.49 27.80 0.54
CA GLU A 66 -16.85 28.34 0.39
C GLU A 66 -17.17 29.18 1.64
N ALA A 67 -18.16 28.80 2.44
CA ALA A 67 -18.40 29.34 3.78
C ALA A 67 -17.46 28.67 4.79
N CYS A 68 -16.15 28.81 4.57
CA CYS A 68 -15.06 28.06 5.20
C CYS A 68 -15.04 26.54 4.96
N GLY A 69 -16.10 26.00 4.36
CA GLY A 69 -16.17 24.63 3.86
C GLY A 69 -16.06 23.57 4.96
N LEU A 70 -16.14 22.31 4.54
CA LEU A 70 -16.04 21.15 5.43
C LEU A 70 -14.80 20.29 5.15
N SER A 71 -14.00 20.64 4.16
CA SER A 71 -12.74 19.95 3.84
C SER A 71 -11.70 20.93 3.35
N TYR A 72 -10.46 20.77 3.82
CA TYR A 72 -9.27 21.44 3.31
C TYR A 72 -8.06 20.57 3.64
N LEU A 73 -7.43 20.10 2.58
CA LEU A 73 -6.37 19.11 2.65
C LEU A 73 -4.99 19.74 2.90
N ASN A 74 -4.91 21.07 2.79
CA ASN A 74 -3.70 21.85 3.03
C ASN A 74 -3.61 22.39 4.48
N GLY A 75 -4.56 22.06 5.35
CA GLY A 75 -4.57 22.52 6.75
C GLY A 75 -3.35 22.05 7.56
N ARG A 76 -3.17 22.62 8.76
CA ARG A 76 -2.04 22.26 9.64
C ARG A 76 -1.97 20.76 9.87
N TYR A 77 -0.75 20.24 9.90
CA TYR A 77 -0.52 18.87 10.31
C TYR A 77 -0.57 18.76 11.85
N LEU A 78 -1.71 18.35 12.39
CA LEU A 78 -1.94 18.28 13.85
C LEU A 78 -1.51 16.95 14.50
N GLY A 79 -1.00 15.99 13.71
CA GLY A 79 -0.61 14.67 14.22
C GLY A 79 -1.77 13.87 14.79
N ASN A 80 -1.49 12.96 15.73
CA ASN A 80 -2.48 12.01 16.25
C ASN A 80 -3.25 12.55 17.47
N CYS A 81 -4.22 13.42 17.21
CA CYS A 81 -5.14 13.96 18.23
C CYS A 81 -6.51 13.26 18.28
N GLY A 82 -6.71 12.16 17.53
CA GLY A 82 -7.98 11.43 17.49
C GLY A 82 -9.16 12.33 17.11
N TYR A 83 -10.22 12.34 17.93
CA TYR A 83 -11.38 13.23 17.78
C TYR A 83 -11.31 14.46 18.71
N SER A 84 -10.12 14.76 19.23
CA SER A 84 -9.85 15.89 20.12
C SER A 84 -9.02 16.98 19.44
N CYS A 85 -8.82 16.91 18.12
CA CYS A 85 -8.10 17.95 17.39
C CYS A 85 -8.85 19.28 17.46
N LEU A 86 -8.10 20.38 17.29
CA LEU A 86 -8.67 21.69 17.10
C LEU A 86 -9.67 21.62 15.93
N TYR A 87 -10.93 21.97 16.23
CA TYR A 87 -12.02 21.83 15.28
C TYR A 87 -11.68 22.59 14.02
N LEU A 88 -11.68 21.88 12.89
CA LEU A 88 -11.49 22.46 11.59
C LEU A 88 -10.12 23.16 11.38
N GLN A 89 -9.06 22.81 12.12
CA GLN A 89 -7.72 23.40 11.88
C GLN A 89 -6.70 22.42 11.30
N GLY A 90 -7.05 21.15 11.18
CA GLY A 90 -6.16 20.10 10.65
C GLY A 90 -6.29 19.87 9.15
N VAL A 91 -5.74 18.75 8.69
CA VAL A 91 -6.04 18.18 7.37
C VAL A 91 -7.41 17.50 7.47
N VAL A 92 -8.48 18.11 6.95
CA VAL A 92 -9.85 17.65 7.24
C VAL A 92 -10.55 17.10 6.00
N TRP A 93 -11.23 15.95 6.18
CA TRP A 93 -12.25 15.43 5.26
C TRP A 93 -13.53 15.06 6.02
N TYR A 94 -14.46 16.01 6.14
CA TYR A 94 -15.58 15.90 7.09
C TYR A 94 -16.51 14.70 6.87
N PRO A 95 -16.96 14.37 5.64
CA PRO A 95 -17.85 13.21 5.44
C PRO A 95 -17.26 11.87 5.90
N TRP A 96 -15.93 11.77 5.99
CA TRP A 96 -15.26 10.55 6.40
C TRP A 96 -15.01 10.49 7.90
N ARG A 97 -14.45 11.56 8.49
CA ARG A 97 -13.97 11.56 9.88
C ARG A 97 -14.38 12.77 10.71
N ASN A 98 -15.31 13.61 10.21
CA ASN A 98 -15.75 14.88 10.80
C ASN A 98 -14.65 15.94 10.99
N GLY A 99 -15.03 17.12 11.49
CA GLY A 99 -14.12 18.26 11.63
C GLY A 99 -13.16 18.23 12.83
N ARG A 100 -13.25 17.25 13.73
CA ARG A 100 -12.35 17.09 14.89
C ARG A 100 -11.25 16.07 14.66
N TYR A 101 -11.18 15.49 13.47
CA TYR A 101 -10.18 14.52 13.10
C TYR A 101 -9.26 15.10 12.04
N SER A 102 -7.97 15.19 12.35
CA SER A 102 -6.95 15.54 11.36
C SER A 102 -6.45 14.26 10.68
N LEU A 103 -6.56 14.19 9.37
CA LEU A 103 -6.03 13.09 8.58
C LEU A 103 -4.50 13.03 8.71
N LYS A 104 -4.00 11.81 8.82
CA LYS A 104 -2.57 11.53 8.95
C LYS A 104 -1.79 11.72 7.66
N SER A 105 -2.44 11.55 6.52
CA SER A 105 -1.84 11.74 5.21
C SER A 105 -2.91 12.00 4.19
N VAL A 106 -2.60 12.84 3.21
CA VAL A 106 -3.45 13.05 2.05
C VAL A 106 -2.56 13.28 0.83
N SER A 107 -3.03 12.83 -0.34
CA SER A 107 -2.42 13.16 -1.62
C SER A 107 -3.51 13.53 -2.61
N MET A 108 -3.36 14.68 -3.26
CA MET A 108 -4.21 15.09 -4.37
C MET A 108 -3.48 14.75 -5.67
N LYS A 109 -4.16 14.02 -6.57
CA LYS A 109 -3.57 13.52 -7.82
C LYS A 109 -4.43 13.93 -9.00
N ILE A 110 -3.79 14.25 -10.12
CA ILE A 110 -4.45 14.56 -11.39
C ILE A 110 -4.03 13.54 -12.44
N ARG A 111 -4.94 13.18 -13.35
CA ARG A 111 -4.65 12.42 -14.55
C ARG A 111 -5.49 12.97 -15.71
N PRO A 112 -5.00 12.96 -16.96
CA PRO A 112 -5.83 13.27 -18.11
C PRO A 112 -7.08 12.38 -18.11
N ALA A 113 -8.26 12.98 -18.27
CA ALA A 113 -9.48 12.20 -18.48
C ALA A 113 -9.38 11.53 -19.86
N ALA A 114 -9.73 10.25 -19.95
CA ALA A 114 -9.81 9.55 -21.23
C ALA A 114 -10.75 10.34 -22.15
N ASN A 115 -10.23 10.77 -23.30
CA ASN A 115 -11.02 11.55 -24.25
C ASN A 115 -12.16 10.66 -24.78
N PRO A 116 -13.44 11.00 -24.60
CA PRO A 116 -14.55 10.17 -25.12
C PRO A 116 -14.64 10.15 -26.66
N GLN A 117 -13.69 10.75 -27.36
CA GLN A 117 -13.72 11.00 -28.81
C GLN A 117 -12.61 10.27 -29.58
N VAL A 118 -11.89 9.31 -28.99
CA VAL A 118 -10.93 8.48 -29.73
C VAL A 118 -11.38 7.03 -29.68
N THR A 119 -12.26 6.65 -30.60
CA THR A 119 -12.37 5.26 -31.05
C THR A 119 -11.04 4.87 -31.74
N PRO A 120 -10.46 3.70 -31.45
CA PRO A 120 -9.25 3.27 -32.14
C PRO A 120 -9.63 2.89 -33.57
N GLU A 121 -9.36 3.79 -34.52
CA GLU A 121 -9.30 3.42 -35.93
C GLU A 121 -8.02 2.60 -36.14
N ALA A 122 -8.17 1.43 -36.77
CA ALA A 122 -7.07 0.51 -37.03
C ALA A 122 -5.98 1.21 -37.87
N PRO A 123 -4.68 1.07 -37.54
CA PRO A 123 -3.65 1.66 -38.37
C PRO A 123 -3.55 0.89 -39.70
N GLN A 124 -3.78 1.61 -40.80
CA GLN A 124 -3.48 1.15 -42.15
C GLN A 124 -1.96 1.03 -42.33
N VAL A 125 -1.54 -0.10 -42.89
CA VAL A 125 -0.14 -0.43 -43.20
C VAL A 125 0.27 0.24 -44.51
N THR A 126 1.35 1.01 -44.49
CA THR A 126 2.18 1.29 -45.67
C THR A 126 3.65 1.18 -45.28
N PRO A 127 4.51 0.55 -46.11
CA PRO A 127 5.91 0.33 -45.77
C PRO A 127 6.74 1.55 -46.21
N GLU A 128 7.57 2.06 -45.31
CA GLU A 128 8.66 2.95 -45.68
C GLU A 128 9.97 2.35 -45.15
N VAL A 129 10.92 2.21 -46.06
CA VAL A 129 12.23 1.59 -45.87
C VAL A 129 13.24 2.67 -45.51
N THR A 130 14.03 2.49 -44.44
CA THR A 130 15.47 2.88 -44.29
C THR A 130 15.90 2.79 -42.80
N PRO A 131 17.21 2.82 -42.46
CA PRO A 131 18.10 1.67 -42.39
C PRO A 131 18.51 1.29 -40.95
N VAL A 132 19.21 0.16 -40.87
CA VAL A 132 19.74 -0.55 -39.70
C VAL A 132 20.66 0.31 -38.83
N VAL A 133 20.49 0.24 -37.50
CA VAL A 133 21.59 0.32 -36.53
C VAL A 133 21.55 -0.94 -35.67
N THR A 134 22.48 -1.85 -35.93
CA THR A 134 22.77 -3.02 -35.11
C THR A 134 23.66 -2.57 -33.95
N THR A 135 23.07 -2.40 -32.78
CA THR A 135 23.81 -2.52 -31.52
C THR A 135 23.55 -3.89 -30.95
N THR A 136 24.55 -4.75 -31.14
CA THR A 136 24.69 -6.03 -30.47
C THR A 136 24.94 -5.79 -28.98
N THR A 137 23.92 -6.01 -28.18
CA THR A 137 24.05 -6.48 -26.80
C THR A 137 22.92 -7.48 -26.57
N ALA A 138 23.28 -8.68 -26.11
CA ALA A 138 22.31 -9.72 -25.80
C ALA A 138 21.21 -9.17 -24.88
N PRO A 139 19.93 -9.52 -25.08
CA PRO A 139 18.88 -9.11 -24.16
C PRO A 139 19.22 -9.67 -22.77
N PRO A 140 19.15 -8.87 -21.68
CA PRO A 140 19.44 -9.39 -20.36
C PRO A 140 18.38 -10.44 -20.04
N THR A 141 18.80 -11.69 -19.99
CA THR A 141 18.07 -12.78 -19.38
C THR A 141 18.13 -12.58 -17.86
N GLU A 142 17.22 -11.75 -17.32
CA GLU A 142 16.41 -12.00 -16.10
C GLU A 142 15.54 -10.78 -15.69
N VAL A 143 14.45 -11.06 -14.96
CA VAL A 143 13.04 -10.70 -15.30
C VAL A 143 12.27 -10.16 -14.06
N ASP A 144 12.81 -9.18 -13.36
CA ASP A 144 12.17 -8.68 -12.13
C ASP A 144 12.42 -7.19 -11.87
N CYS A 145 11.97 -6.71 -10.71
CA CYS A 145 12.20 -5.33 -10.28
C CYS A 145 13.69 -4.97 -10.16
N SER A 146 14.58 -5.94 -9.90
CA SER A 146 16.03 -5.72 -9.83
C SER A 146 16.59 -5.39 -11.21
N ALA A 147 16.21 -6.16 -12.22
CA ALA A 147 16.57 -5.90 -13.61
C ALA A 147 16.02 -4.56 -14.11
N LEU A 148 14.76 -4.24 -13.77
CA LEU A 148 14.17 -2.93 -14.07
C LEU A 148 14.98 -1.79 -13.42
N HIS A 149 15.34 -1.93 -12.15
CA HIS A 149 16.14 -0.95 -11.42
C HIS A 149 17.52 -0.76 -12.06
N ALA A 150 18.21 -1.84 -12.41
CA ALA A 150 19.50 -1.80 -13.11
C ALA A 150 19.41 -1.14 -14.50
N SER A 151 18.26 -1.23 -15.17
CA SER A 151 18.00 -0.55 -16.45
C SER A 151 17.71 0.96 -16.32
N GLY A 152 17.73 1.49 -15.09
CA GLY A 152 17.50 2.90 -14.80
C GLY A 152 16.07 3.25 -14.38
N GLN A 153 15.20 2.26 -14.17
CA GLN A 153 13.86 2.48 -13.61
C GLN A 153 13.95 2.65 -12.09
N THR A 154 14.06 3.89 -11.62
CA THR A 154 14.29 4.21 -10.19
C THR A 154 13.05 4.73 -9.46
N THR A 155 11.88 4.74 -10.10
CA THR A 155 10.63 5.19 -9.46
C THR A 155 9.85 3.99 -8.94
N SER A 156 9.47 4.02 -7.66
CA SER A 156 8.61 2.99 -7.09
C SER A 156 7.22 2.99 -7.74
N GLY A 157 6.67 1.82 -8.06
CA GLY A 157 5.40 1.74 -8.77
C GLY A 157 5.01 0.33 -9.18
N VAL A 158 3.88 0.19 -9.87
CA VAL A 158 3.45 -1.11 -10.43
C VAL A 158 4.08 -1.29 -11.81
N TYR A 159 4.75 -2.42 -11.99
CA TYR A 159 5.39 -2.80 -13.24
C TYR A 159 4.87 -4.17 -13.70
N THR A 160 4.95 -4.40 -15.00
CA THR A 160 4.74 -5.74 -15.58
C THR A 160 6.11 -6.35 -15.81
N LEU A 161 6.40 -7.45 -15.13
CA LEU A 161 7.63 -8.22 -15.28
C LEU A 161 7.55 -9.02 -16.58
N THR A 162 8.69 -9.39 -17.16
CA THR A 162 8.68 -10.14 -18.44
C THR A 162 8.17 -11.58 -18.28
N SER A 163 7.98 -12.06 -17.04
CA SER A 163 7.26 -13.29 -16.70
C SER A 163 5.74 -13.16 -16.87
N GLY A 164 5.24 -11.95 -17.15
CA GLY A 164 3.82 -11.62 -17.20
C GLY A 164 3.23 -11.23 -15.84
N VAL A 165 3.97 -11.41 -14.75
CA VAL A 165 3.54 -11.03 -13.40
C VAL A 165 3.50 -9.51 -13.27
N GLN A 166 2.39 -8.96 -12.78
CA GLN A 166 2.33 -7.56 -12.36
C GLN A 166 2.63 -7.47 -10.86
N ALA A 167 3.59 -6.63 -10.50
CA ALA A 167 4.02 -6.46 -9.11
C ALA A 167 4.37 -5.00 -8.81
N TYR A 168 4.33 -4.63 -7.54
CA TYR A 168 4.89 -3.35 -7.13
C TYR A 168 6.40 -3.48 -6.94
N CYS A 169 7.15 -2.66 -7.67
CA CYS A 169 8.58 -2.50 -7.48
C CYS A 169 8.86 -1.38 -6.49
N ASP A 170 9.55 -1.71 -5.41
CA ASP A 170 10.14 -0.75 -4.49
C ASP A 170 11.58 -0.47 -4.95
N MET A 171 11.76 0.73 -5.51
CA MET A 171 13.02 1.16 -6.14
C MET A 171 13.89 1.99 -5.21
N GLU A 172 13.52 2.11 -3.93
CA GLU A 172 14.16 3.05 -2.99
C GLU A 172 14.76 2.33 -1.78
N THR A 173 14.01 1.39 -1.18
CA THR A 173 14.43 0.73 0.06
C THR A 173 15.69 -0.08 -0.14
N ALA A 174 16.71 0.10 0.71
CA ALA A 174 17.93 -0.72 0.73
C ALA A 174 18.58 -0.92 -0.67
N GLY A 175 18.66 0.16 -1.44
CA GLY A 175 19.25 0.16 -2.79
C GLY A 175 18.29 -0.20 -3.92
N GLY A 176 16.99 -0.38 -3.64
CA GLY A 176 15.95 -0.55 -4.65
C GLY A 176 15.93 -1.92 -5.32
N GLY A 177 15.12 -2.04 -6.37
CA GLY A 177 15.00 -3.27 -7.16
C GLY A 177 14.21 -4.39 -6.48
N TRP A 178 13.36 -4.08 -5.51
CA TRP A 178 12.60 -5.09 -4.78
C TRP A 178 11.23 -5.35 -5.40
N THR A 179 10.93 -6.62 -5.67
CA THR A 179 9.58 -7.07 -6.04
C THR A 179 8.77 -7.33 -4.78
N VAL A 180 7.74 -6.54 -4.52
CA VAL A 180 6.91 -6.70 -3.31
C VAL A 180 5.94 -7.86 -3.52
N ILE A 181 5.88 -8.78 -2.54
CA ILE A 181 5.03 -9.98 -2.59
C ILE A 181 3.87 -9.92 -1.59
N GLN A 182 3.98 -9.07 -0.56
CA GLN A 182 2.93 -8.81 0.41
C GLN A 182 3.04 -7.38 0.92
N ARG A 183 1.90 -6.70 1.10
CA ARG A 183 1.86 -5.39 1.77
C ARG A 183 0.62 -5.24 2.65
N ARG A 184 0.82 -4.74 3.87
CA ARG A 184 -0.19 -4.34 4.86
C ARG A 184 0.13 -2.94 5.36
N GLN A 185 -0.85 -2.06 5.49
CA GLN A 185 -0.64 -0.66 5.88
C GLN A 185 -1.87 0.03 6.49
N ASP A 186 -3.09 -0.41 6.18
CA ASP A 186 -4.33 0.33 6.52
C ASP A 186 -5.56 -0.54 6.77
N GLY A 187 -5.50 -1.86 6.55
CA GLY A 187 -6.61 -2.78 6.71
C GLY A 187 -7.69 -2.67 5.63
N SER A 188 -7.40 -2.02 4.49
CA SER A 188 -8.35 -1.87 3.37
C SER A 188 -8.66 -3.17 2.65
N VAL A 189 -7.80 -4.20 2.76
CA VAL A 189 -8.00 -5.49 2.13
C VAL A 189 -8.14 -6.58 3.19
N PRO A 190 -9.23 -7.39 3.17
CA PRO A 190 -9.33 -8.56 4.02
C PRO A 190 -8.32 -9.63 3.56
N PHE A 191 -7.58 -10.20 4.51
CA PHE A 191 -6.63 -11.31 4.27
C PHE A 191 -7.20 -12.67 4.73
N ASN A 192 -8.45 -12.71 5.19
CA ASN A 192 -9.16 -13.96 5.44
C ASN A 192 -9.65 -14.58 4.13
N ARG A 193 -8.72 -15.15 3.37
CA ARG A 193 -8.90 -15.62 2.00
C ARG A 193 -8.72 -17.12 1.85
N THR A 194 -9.37 -17.66 0.85
CA THR A 194 -9.34 -19.08 0.48
C THR A 194 -7.99 -19.49 -0.13
N TRP A 195 -7.75 -20.80 -0.26
CA TRP A 195 -6.59 -21.35 -0.95
C TRP A 195 -6.44 -20.79 -2.37
N GLU A 196 -7.54 -20.78 -3.13
CA GLU A 196 -7.56 -20.32 -4.51
C GLU A 196 -7.20 -18.82 -4.62
N GLU A 197 -7.72 -18.00 -3.71
CA GLU A 197 -7.37 -16.58 -3.67
C GLU A 197 -5.90 -16.36 -3.29
N TYR A 198 -5.35 -17.12 -2.33
CA TYR A 198 -3.92 -17.06 -2.00
C TYR A 198 -3.02 -17.59 -3.12
N LYS A 199 -3.49 -18.56 -3.90
CA LYS A 199 -2.83 -19.09 -5.10
C LYS A 199 -2.72 -18.02 -6.19
N LEU A 200 -3.84 -17.40 -6.55
CA LEU A 200 -3.94 -16.42 -7.64
C LEU A 200 -3.42 -15.02 -7.25
N GLY A 201 -3.53 -14.67 -5.97
CA GLY A 201 -3.27 -13.32 -5.47
C GLY A 201 -4.54 -12.48 -5.33
N PHE A 202 -4.48 -11.47 -4.48
CA PHE A 202 -5.62 -10.59 -4.19
C PHE A 202 -5.16 -9.22 -3.68
N GLY A 203 -6.05 -8.24 -3.75
CA GLY A 203 -5.83 -6.89 -3.25
C GLY A 203 -5.46 -5.91 -4.37
N ASN A 204 -4.76 -4.84 -4.01
CA ASN A 204 -4.34 -3.79 -4.93
C ASN A 204 -2.82 -3.63 -4.87
N LEU A 205 -2.12 -3.78 -6.00
CA LEU A 205 -0.65 -3.67 -6.06
C LEU A 205 -0.14 -2.30 -5.57
N SER A 206 -0.95 -1.24 -5.64
CA SER A 206 -0.63 0.09 -5.10
C SER A 206 -1.11 0.31 -3.65
N GLY A 207 -1.71 -0.69 -3.02
CA GLY A 207 -2.23 -0.68 -1.64
C GLY A 207 -1.85 -1.96 -0.90
N GLU A 208 -2.80 -2.56 -0.18
CA GLU A 208 -2.60 -3.87 0.46
C GLU A 208 -2.86 -5.01 -0.52
N TYR A 209 -1.99 -6.02 -0.54
CA TYR A 209 -2.15 -7.18 -1.41
C TYR A 209 -1.28 -8.38 -0.99
N TRP A 210 -1.64 -9.53 -1.55
CA TRP A 210 -0.80 -10.73 -1.65
C TRP A 210 -0.59 -11.04 -3.13
N LEU A 211 0.65 -11.22 -3.57
CA LEU A 211 0.99 -11.36 -4.99
C LEU A 211 0.42 -12.64 -5.62
N GLY A 212 0.17 -13.68 -4.82
CA GLY A 212 -0.28 -14.99 -5.28
C GLY A 212 0.84 -16.02 -5.20
N ASN A 213 0.56 -17.18 -4.61
CA ASN A 213 1.55 -18.23 -4.39
C ASN A 213 2.11 -18.79 -5.71
N ASP A 214 1.31 -18.84 -6.78
CA ASP A 214 1.79 -19.23 -8.10
C ASP A 214 2.85 -18.24 -8.63
N ASN A 215 2.60 -16.94 -8.46
CA ASN A 215 3.52 -15.89 -8.87
C ASN A 215 4.80 -15.91 -8.02
N ILE A 216 4.67 -16.09 -6.70
CA ILE A 216 5.82 -16.14 -5.78
C ILE A 216 6.68 -17.38 -6.07
N HIS A 217 6.06 -18.54 -6.30
CA HIS A 217 6.75 -19.75 -6.73
C HIS A 217 7.47 -19.53 -8.07
N LEU A 218 6.76 -19.00 -9.08
CA LEU A 218 7.33 -18.73 -10.40
C LEU A 218 8.57 -17.84 -10.32
N LEU A 219 8.53 -16.77 -9.53
CA LEU A 219 9.66 -15.85 -9.37
C LEU A 219 10.82 -16.52 -8.63
N THR A 220 10.56 -17.07 -7.44
CA THR A 220 11.58 -17.67 -6.58
C THR A 220 12.12 -19.02 -7.05
N SER A 221 11.58 -19.57 -8.14
CA SER A 221 12.09 -20.79 -8.76
C SER A 221 13.23 -20.55 -9.76
N GLN A 222 13.41 -19.31 -10.22
CA GLN A 222 14.35 -18.94 -11.29
C GLN A 222 15.81 -18.89 -10.81
N THR A 223 16.03 -18.25 -9.67
CA THR A 223 17.35 -18.07 -9.04
C THR A 223 17.18 -17.99 -7.52
N ASP A 224 18.27 -17.80 -6.78
CA ASP A 224 18.22 -17.54 -5.36
C ASP A 224 17.77 -16.09 -5.10
N TYR A 225 16.65 -15.93 -4.41
CA TYR A 225 16.14 -14.63 -3.98
C TYR A 225 16.43 -14.38 -2.51
N THR A 226 16.82 -13.14 -2.20
CA THR A 226 16.75 -12.59 -0.86
C THR A 226 15.32 -12.16 -0.57
N LEU A 227 14.79 -12.54 0.60
CA LEU A 227 13.56 -11.98 1.16
C LEU A 227 13.92 -10.86 2.14
N ARG A 228 13.29 -9.70 2.00
CA ARG A 228 13.28 -8.63 3.01
C ARG A 228 11.87 -8.45 3.57
N VAL A 229 11.78 -8.28 4.88
CA VAL A 229 10.54 -7.96 5.60
C VAL A 229 10.74 -6.63 6.33
N ASP A 230 9.95 -5.61 5.97
CA ASP A 230 9.90 -4.35 6.69
C ASP A 230 8.66 -4.32 7.60
N LEU A 231 8.85 -3.90 8.85
CA LEU A 231 7.83 -3.90 9.89
C LEU A 231 7.69 -2.51 10.51
N VAL A 232 6.46 -2.09 10.78
CA VAL A 232 6.15 -0.83 11.47
C VAL A 232 5.15 -1.09 12.59
N ASP A 233 5.39 -0.54 13.77
CA ASP A 233 4.47 -0.58 14.89
C ASP A 233 3.76 0.78 15.13
N TYR A 234 2.85 0.81 16.10
CA TYR A 234 2.14 2.02 16.51
C TYR A 234 2.88 2.87 17.56
N SER A 235 4.12 2.53 17.93
CA SER A 235 4.85 3.33 18.92
C SER A 235 5.12 4.73 18.35
N GLY A 236 4.88 5.75 19.18
CA GLY A 236 5.03 7.16 18.82
C GLY A 236 6.48 7.67 18.87
N PHE A 237 7.46 6.80 19.16
CA PHE A 237 8.87 7.12 19.11
C PHE A 237 9.43 6.66 17.77
N ASP A 238 9.56 7.58 16.81
CA ASP A 238 9.96 7.30 15.42
C ASP A 238 11.30 6.55 15.29
N LEU A 239 12.19 6.65 16.29
CA LEU A 239 13.47 5.93 16.29
C LEU A 239 13.37 4.43 16.57
N TYR A 240 12.24 3.94 17.08
CA TYR A 240 12.08 2.53 17.51
C TYR A 240 10.83 1.87 16.95
N ASN A 241 10.06 2.55 16.10
CA ASN A 241 8.79 2.06 15.59
C ASN A 241 8.92 1.27 14.28
N THR A 242 10.13 1.14 13.75
CA THR A 242 10.42 0.31 12.56
C THR A 242 11.45 -0.76 12.88
N ALA A 243 11.33 -1.90 12.20
CA ALA A 243 12.33 -2.95 12.19
C ALA A 243 12.34 -3.62 10.81
N TYR A 244 13.43 -4.29 10.49
CA TYR A 244 13.50 -5.10 9.29
C TYR A 244 14.23 -6.41 9.56
N GLU A 245 14.08 -7.33 8.63
CA GLU A 245 14.91 -8.52 8.54
C GLU A 245 15.06 -8.99 7.10
N GLU A 246 16.12 -9.73 6.86
CA GLU A 246 16.46 -10.29 5.55
C GLU A 246 16.87 -11.75 5.68
N TYR A 247 16.51 -12.55 4.68
CA TYR A 247 16.94 -13.93 4.50
C TYR A 247 17.62 -14.02 3.15
N SER A 248 18.91 -14.35 3.11
CA SER A 248 19.69 -14.39 1.86
C SER A 248 19.24 -15.48 0.89
N SER A 249 18.40 -16.42 1.34
CA SER A 249 17.74 -17.42 0.51
C SER A 249 16.27 -17.55 0.91
N PHE A 250 15.38 -17.40 -0.07
CA PHE A 250 13.94 -17.52 0.05
C PHE A 250 13.37 -18.20 -1.19
N ARG A 251 12.62 -19.28 -0.96
CA ARG A 251 11.91 -20.01 -2.01
C ARG A 251 10.57 -20.51 -1.53
N VAL A 252 9.60 -20.52 -2.43
CA VAL A 252 8.30 -21.17 -2.22
C VAL A 252 8.19 -22.33 -3.22
N SER A 253 7.92 -23.54 -2.72
CA SER A 253 7.70 -24.72 -3.56
C SER A 253 6.44 -24.58 -4.45
N SER A 254 6.24 -25.50 -5.39
CA SER A 254 5.02 -25.56 -6.21
C SER A 254 3.78 -25.92 -5.38
N GLU A 255 2.60 -25.78 -5.98
CA GLU A 255 1.34 -26.19 -5.35
C GLU A 255 1.30 -27.69 -4.99
N SER A 256 1.96 -28.55 -5.78
CA SER A 256 2.04 -29.99 -5.50
C SER A 256 2.79 -30.33 -4.22
N ASP A 257 3.66 -29.42 -3.76
CA ASP A 257 4.31 -29.45 -2.43
C ASP A 257 3.74 -28.35 -1.53
N GLN A 258 2.45 -28.03 -1.71
CA GLN A 258 1.62 -27.13 -0.90
C GLN A 258 2.32 -25.79 -0.59
N TYR A 259 3.04 -25.23 -1.57
CA TYR A 259 3.78 -23.97 -1.45
C TYR A 259 4.72 -23.94 -0.23
N ARG A 260 5.38 -25.05 0.10
CA ARG A 260 6.33 -25.13 1.23
C ARG A 260 7.36 -23.99 1.20
N LEU A 261 7.59 -23.39 2.37
CA LEU A 261 8.58 -22.35 2.57
C LEU A 261 9.99 -22.93 2.73
N HIS A 262 10.97 -22.31 2.07
CA HIS A 262 12.40 -22.54 2.33
C HIS A 262 13.07 -21.19 2.57
N ILE A 263 13.65 -21.00 3.76
CA ILE A 263 14.36 -19.76 4.13
C ILE A 263 15.63 -20.02 4.92
N SER A 264 16.69 -19.25 4.62
CA SER A 264 17.94 -19.29 5.39
C SER A 264 18.72 -17.98 5.30
N GLY A 265 19.82 -17.89 6.06
CA GLY A 265 20.71 -16.72 6.02
C GLY A 265 20.10 -15.45 6.64
N TYR A 266 19.48 -15.60 7.81
CA TYR A 266 18.85 -14.49 8.53
C TYR A 266 19.84 -13.38 8.92
N SER A 267 19.40 -12.13 8.74
CA SER A 267 19.96 -10.92 9.34
C SER A 267 18.84 -9.91 9.64
N GLY A 268 19.11 -8.87 10.43
CA GLY A 268 18.12 -7.81 10.69
C GLY A 268 18.01 -7.37 12.14
N THR A 269 17.06 -6.47 12.39
CA THR A 269 16.80 -5.82 13.68
C THR A 269 15.53 -6.30 14.38
N ALA A 270 14.64 -7.03 13.68
CA ALA A 270 13.37 -7.53 14.23
C ALA A 270 13.51 -8.83 15.07
N GLY A 271 14.66 -9.50 15.00
CA GLY A 271 14.81 -10.88 15.48
C GLY A 271 14.08 -11.87 14.56
N ASN A 272 14.52 -13.12 14.54
CA ASN A 272 14.06 -14.11 13.57
C ASN A 272 12.77 -14.85 14.00
N SER A 273 11.59 -14.30 13.70
CA SER A 273 10.31 -14.98 13.97
C SER A 273 9.82 -15.89 12.85
N MET A 274 10.48 -15.90 11.68
CA MET A 274 10.15 -16.83 10.58
C MET A 274 10.96 -18.12 10.63
N ARG A 275 12.02 -18.22 11.44
CA ARG A 275 12.87 -19.42 11.58
C ARG A 275 12.06 -20.70 11.73
N THR A 276 10.97 -20.63 12.47
CA THR A 276 10.17 -21.81 12.79
C THR A 276 9.14 -22.16 11.71
N ASN A 277 8.94 -21.28 10.73
CA ASN A 277 8.09 -21.47 9.55
C ASN A 277 8.81 -22.18 8.39
N ASP A 278 10.14 -22.24 8.41
CA ASP A 278 10.93 -22.97 7.41
C ASP A 278 10.54 -24.45 7.32
N GLY A 279 10.42 -24.97 6.09
CA GLY A 279 10.04 -26.34 5.79
C GLY A 279 8.54 -26.66 5.92
N TRP A 280 7.71 -25.73 6.39
CA TRP A 280 6.27 -25.95 6.55
C TRP A 280 5.47 -25.58 5.31
N TRP A 281 4.36 -26.28 5.13
CA TRP A 281 3.40 -26.05 4.06
C TRP A 281 2.55 -24.82 4.34
N PHE A 282 2.07 -24.18 3.29
CA PHE A 282 1.13 -23.07 3.42
C PHE A 282 -0.25 -23.63 3.81
N SER A 283 -0.98 -22.99 4.71
CA SER A 283 -2.35 -23.35 5.08
C SER A 283 -3.26 -22.13 5.01
N THR A 284 -4.52 -22.31 4.66
CA THR A 284 -5.57 -21.27 4.56
C THR A 284 -6.82 -21.69 5.32
N LEU A 285 -7.83 -20.81 5.43
CA LEU A 285 -9.03 -21.06 6.23
C LEU A 285 -9.82 -22.33 5.83
N ASP A 286 -9.68 -22.72 4.57
CA ASP A 286 -10.36 -23.80 3.86
C ASP A 286 -9.43 -24.97 3.53
N ARG A 287 -8.13 -24.88 3.87
CA ARG A 287 -7.16 -25.94 3.61
C ARG A 287 -6.12 -26.03 4.73
N ASP A 288 -6.29 -27.06 5.55
CA ASP A 288 -5.41 -27.38 6.66
C ASP A 288 -4.23 -28.26 6.22
N ASN A 289 -3.08 -27.63 5.98
CA ASN A 289 -1.83 -28.35 5.68
C ASN A 289 -0.83 -28.25 6.84
N ASP A 290 -1.23 -27.70 7.98
CA ASP A 290 -0.36 -27.65 9.16
C ASP A 290 -0.46 -28.98 9.93
N ILE A 291 0.49 -29.21 10.85
CA ILE A 291 0.59 -30.48 11.60
C ILE A 291 0.04 -30.36 13.02
N ASP A 292 -0.60 -29.24 13.36
CA ASP A 292 -1.23 -29.09 14.67
C ASP A 292 -2.55 -29.88 14.71
N ARG A 293 -3.07 -30.13 15.91
CA ARG A 293 -4.41 -30.74 16.05
C ARG A 293 -5.51 -29.72 15.79
N LEU A 294 -5.18 -28.43 15.89
CA LEU A 294 -6.04 -27.31 15.59
C LEU A 294 -5.74 -26.81 14.18
N HIS A 295 -6.76 -26.36 13.47
CA HIS A 295 -6.56 -25.70 12.19
C HIS A 295 -6.01 -24.29 12.43
N CYS A 296 -4.69 -24.12 12.34
CA CYS A 296 -4.01 -22.89 12.78
C CYS A 296 -4.49 -21.66 12.03
N SER A 297 -4.76 -21.78 10.73
CA SER A 297 -5.28 -20.68 9.92
C SER A 297 -6.58 -20.12 10.51
N GLN A 298 -7.52 -20.97 10.94
CA GLN A 298 -8.80 -20.52 11.53
C GLN A 298 -8.62 -19.77 12.85
N TRP A 299 -7.67 -20.21 13.68
CA TRP A 299 -7.38 -19.60 14.98
C TRP A 299 -6.50 -18.36 14.90
N HIS A 300 -5.62 -18.27 13.91
CA HIS A 300 -4.68 -17.17 13.73
C HIS A 300 -5.18 -16.18 12.68
N GLY A 301 -6.34 -15.57 12.97
CA GLY A 301 -6.87 -14.47 12.19
C GLY A 301 -7.51 -14.87 10.86
N GLN A 302 -7.78 -16.17 10.67
CA GLN A 302 -8.36 -16.74 9.46
C GLN A 302 -7.50 -16.50 8.22
N ALA A 303 -6.17 -16.39 8.40
CA ALA A 303 -5.23 -15.94 7.38
C ALA A 303 -4.39 -17.08 6.81
N GLY A 304 -3.90 -16.91 5.58
CA GLY A 304 -2.96 -17.82 4.96
C GLY A 304 -1.53 -17.62 5.45
N TRP A 305 -0.86 -18.68 5.90
CA TRP A 305 0.54 -18.64 6.34
C TRP A 305 1.19 -20.03 6.32
N TRP A 306 2.53 -20.07 6.45
CA TRP A 306 3.29 -21.31 6.67
C TRP A 306 3.26 -21.72 8.13
N PHE A 307 2.11 -22.15 8.64
CA PHE A 307 1.97 -22.54 10.04
C PHE A 307 2.73 -23.85 10.34
N ARG A 308 3.32 -23.91 11.52
CA ARG A 308 4.00 -25.09 12.08
C ARG A 308 3.15 -25.76 13.16
N GLY A 309 3.55 -26.96 13.57
CA GLY A 309 2.98 -27.64 14.73
C GLY A 309 3.32 -26.98 16.07
N TYR A 310 2.40 -27.08 17.04
CA TYR A 310 2.47 -26.56 18.40
C TYR A 310 2.61 -25.03 18.47
N LYS A 311 1.51 -24.35 18.83
CA LYS A 311 1.37 -22.87 18.91
C LYS A 311 1.38 -22.14 17.56
N CYS A 312 1.22 -22.89 16.47
CA CYS A 312 1.00 -22.46 15.08
C CYS A 312 2.12 -21.66 14.42
N THR A 313 2.57 -20.55 14.99
CA THR A 313 3.60 -19.70 14.37
C THR A 313 4.10 -18.64 15.35
N ASP A 314 5.32 -18.14 15.15
CA ASP A 314 5.88 -17.00 15.86
C ASP A 314 5.80 -15.69 15.06
N SER A 315 5.28 -15.76 13.84
CA SER A 315 4.96 -14.61 12.98
C SER A 315 3.64 -14.84 12.24
N ASN A 316 2.84 -13.80 12.05
CA ASN A 316 1.70 -13.89 11.15
C ASN A 316 1.43 -12.52 10.54
N LEU A 317 2.06 -12.21 9.41
CA LEU A 317 1.88 -10.91 8.76
C LEU A 317 0.57 -10.81 7.96
N ASN A 318 -0.08 -11.95 7.73
CA ASN A 318 -1.35 -12.03 7.02
C ASN A 318 -2.57 -11.99 7.96
N GLY A 319 -2.35 -11.96 9.27
CA GLY A 319 -3.41 -11.86 10.28
C GLY A 319 -4.31 -10.62 10.12
N ARG A 320 -5.35 -10.56 10.95
CA ARG A 320 -6.32 -9.47 11.00
C ARG A 320 -5.63 -8.14 11.25
N TYR A 321 -6.07 -7.10 10.57
CA TYR A 321 -5.59 -5.75 10.82
C TYR A 321 -6.34 -5.16 12.02
N LEU A 322 -5.74 -5.19 13.20
CA LEU A 322 -6.42 -4.83 14.45
C LEU A 322 -6.23 -3.36 14.86
N GLY A 323 -5.50 -2.56 14.08
CA GLY A 323 -5.21 -1.18 14.45
C GLY A 323 -4.22 -1.07 15.62
N ASP A 324 -4.20 0.10 16.27
CA ASP A 324 -3.41 0.35 17.49
C ASP A 324 -4.03 -0.35 18.70
N CYS A 325 -3.94 -1.67 18.70
CA CYS A 325 -4.49 -2.54 19.73
C CYS A 325 -3.33 -3.14 20.55
N VAL A 326 -3.37 -2.94 21.88
CA VAL A 326 -2.34 -3.39 22.82
C VAL A 326 -2.94 -4.20 23.98
N GLY A 327 -2.27 -5.29 24.35
CA GLY A 327 -2.56 -6.08 25.57
C GLY A 327 -3.46 -7.29 25.35
N TYR A 328 -3.83 -7.95 26.45
CA TYR A 328 -4.56 -9.24 26.44
C TYR A 328 -5.93 -9.20 25.75
N TRP A 329 -6.55 -8.01 25.65
CA TRP A 329 -7.86 -7.82 25.03
C TRP A 329 -7.83 -7.81 23.50
N CYS A 330 -6.65 -7.78 22.89
CA CYS A 330 -6.49 -7.51 21.47
C CYS A 330 -6.45 -8.74 20.57
N GLN A 331 -6.89 -9.93 21.03
CA GLN A 331 -6.85 -11.18 20.24
C GLN A 331 -5.57 -11.29 19.39
N VAL A 332 -4.42 -10.93 19.97
CA VAL A 332 -3.17 -10.61 19.25
C VAL A 332 -2.59 -11.78 18.47
N LEU A 333 -3.02 -12.99 18.80
CA LEU A 333 -2.74 -14.20 18.03
C LEU A 333 -3.42 -14.20 16.65
N GLU A 334 -4.55 -13.50 16.53
CA GLU A 334 -5.28 -13.28 15.29
C GLU A 334 -4.77 -12.07 14.49
N GLY A 335 -3.98 -11.20 15.11
CA GLY A 335 -3.49 -9.96 14.51
C GLY A 335 -2.24 -10.14 13.63
N MET A 336 -1.75 -9.03 13.10
CA MET A 336 -0.43 -8.99 12.46
C MET A 336 0.65 -8.92 13.53
N PHE A 337 1.49 -9.94 13.69
CA PHE A 337 2.50 -9.92 14.77
C PHE A 337 3.87 -10.47 14.36
N TRP A 338 4.88 -10.01 15.11
CA TRP A 338 6.26 -10.45 15.03
C TRP A 338 6.82 -10.71 16.43
N TYR A 339 6.93 -11.99 16.82
CA TYR A 339 7.15 -12.36 18.22
C TYR A 339 8.48 -11.85 18.80
N THR A 340 9.56 -11.93 18.06
CA THR A 340 10.90 -11.55 18.53
C THR A 340 11.11 -10.05 18.66
N TRP A 341 10.26 -9.23 18.02
CA TRP A 341 10.38 -7.77 18.06
C TRP A 341 9.43 -7.14 19.08
N ARG A 342 8.12 -7.44 18.95
CA ARG A 342 7.06 -6.85 19.78
C ARG A 342 6.22 -7.87 20.52
N HIS A 343 6.65 -9.13 20.57
CA HIS A 343 5.90 -10.23 21.16
C HIS A 343 4.47 -10.34 20.58
N ARG A 344 3.65 -11.19 21.20
CA ARG A 344 2.21 -11.29 20.93
C ARG A 344 1.44 -10.32 21.84
N ILE A 345 1.83 -9.05 21.91
CA ILE A 345 1.15 -8.05 22.77
C ILE A 345 0.60 -6.86 21.99
N ARG A 346 0.94 -6.75 20.71
CA ARG A 346 0.54 -5.63 19.84
C ARG A 346 0.42 -6.10 18.40
N SER A 347 -0.65 -5.69 17.72
CA SER A 347 -0.74 -5.83 16.26
C SER A 347 0.13 -4.77 15.59
N LEU A 348 0.88 -5.18 14.56
CA LEU A 348 1.67 -4.28 13.75
C LEU A 348 0.78 -3.31 12.98
N LYS A 349 1.35 -2.15 12.64
CA LYS A 349 0.73 -1.08 11.86
C LYS A 349 0.90 -1.27 10.38
N ALA A 350 2.07 -1.74 9.97
CA ALA A 350 2.36 -2.05 8.57
C ALA A 350 3.38 -3.19 8.47
N SER A 351 3.31 -3.94 7.38
CA SER A 351 4.31 -4.91 6.97
C SER A 351 4.49 -4.88 5.46
N SER A 352 5.69 -5.17 4.98
CA SER A 352 5.98 -5.34 3.57
C SER A 352 6.96 -6.49 3.40
N MET A 353 6.56 -7.55 2.68
CA MET A 353 7.47 -8.63 2.28
C MET A 353 7.85 -8.41 0.82
N LYS A 354 9.14 -8.44 0.52
CA LYS A 354 9.65 -8.16 -0.82
C LYS A 354 10.89 -8.99 -1.14
N ILE A 355 11.07 -9.34 -2.40
CA ILE A 355 12.14 -10.23 -2.86
C ILE A 355 13.02 -9.54 -3.90
N ARG A 356 14.30 -9.88 -3.91
CA ARG A 356 15.28 -9.43 -4.91
C ARG A 356 16.31 -10.54 -5.12
N PRO A 357 16.78 -10.81 -6.34
CA PRO A 357 17.87 -11.77 -6.57
C PRO A 357 19.08 -11.43 -5.71
N ASN A 358 19.76 -12.45 -5.22
CA ASN A 358 21.00 -12.33 -4.44
C ASN A 358 22.17 -11.84 -5.31
#